data_AF-A0A383W7X9-F1
#
_entry.id   AF-A0A383W7X9-F1
#
_cell.length_a   1.000
_cell.length_b   1.000
_cell.length_c   1.000
_cell.angle_alpha   90.00
_cell.angle_beta   90.00
_cell.angle_gamma   90.00
#
_symmetry.space_group_name_H-M   'P 1'
#
loop_
_entity.id
_entity.type
_entity.pdbx_description
1 polymer ?
#
loop_
_entity_poly.entity_id
_entity_poly.type
_entity_poly.pdbx_seq_one_letter_code
_entity_poly.pdbx_strand_id
1 'polypeptide(L)'
;MAALTLLLQLAVLLLASATINVSAWKQGRATFYGNEPWYWSIHHGSCGYGYQWPDQNTGWDIAALSDAHPEYRGSCGGCYEIKCQSSDIKDGYGQNLNRNGACRDGSSSVIVRTTDTCPCQYQNNYYSNKRWCCGDIDHFDMSVWAFQKLTDMKWGVIPIQYRRVDCGKQPDNKAYLNYDQMFPGEFPPKSQAGNRGDFDWYKYFPKGGYLNSKAGDGSGMVSVDEFLRMTGRGGSRGGDSQAQFGKK
;
A
#
# COMPACT_ATOMS: atom_id res chain seq x y z
N MET A 1 -15.73 -48.18 -30.84
CA MET A 1 -16.58 -47.00 -30.58
C MET A 1 -16.54 -46.56 -29.11
N ALA A 2 -16.70 -47.46 -28.13
CA ALA A 2 -16.70 -47.12 -26.70
C ALA A 2 -15.41 -46.47 -26.14
N ALA A 3 -14.23 -46.86 -26.64
CA ALA A 3 -12.95 -46.26 -26.20
C ALA A 3 -12.77 -44.81 -26.67
N LEU A 4 -13.29 -44.48 -27.86
CA LEU A 4 -13.21 -43.14 -28.43
C LEU A 4 -14.15 -42.18 -27.70
N THR A 5 -15.34 -42.65 -27.30
CA THR A 5 -16.28 -41.89 -26.48
C THR A 5 -15.75 -41.65 -25.07
N LEU A 6 -15.04 -42.62 -24.47
CA LEU A 6 -14.45 -42.47 -23.14
C LEU A 6 -13.29 -41.46 -23.15
N LEU A 7 -12.45 -41.48 -24.19
CA LEU A 7 -11.36 -40.51 -24.38
C LEU A 7 -11.90 -39.09 -24.63
N LEU A 8 -12.98 -38.94 -25.42
CA LEU A 8 -13.63 -37.64 -25.61
C LEU A 8 -14.24 -37.10 -24.30
N GLN A 9 -14.88 -37.97 -23.51
CA GLN A 9 -15.44 -37.58 -22.22
C GLN A 9 -14.35 -37.17 -21.22
N LEU A 10 -13.23 -37.89 -21.15
CA LEU A 10 -12.08 -37.51 -20.32
C LEU A 10 -11.48 -36.17 -20.76
N ALA A 11 -11.34 -35.94 -22.07
CA ALA A 11 -10.82 -34.69 -22.62
C ALA A 11 -11.73 -33.49 -22.29
N VAL A 12 -13.06 -33.66 -22.36
CA VAL A 12 -14.03 -32.61 -21.98
C VAL A 12 -14.00 -32.34 -20.48
N LEU A 13 -13.83 -33.36 -19.63
CA LEU A 13 -13.67 -33.21 -18.16
C LEU A 13 -12.34 -32.52 -17.78
N LEU A 14 -11.26 -32.78 -18.52
CA LEU A 14 -9.96 -32.12 -18.36
C LEU A 14 -10.01 -30.64 -18.83
N LEU A 15 -10.78 -30.34 -19.88
CA LEU A 15 -11.02 -28.97 -20.36
C LEU A 15 -11.97 -28.16 -19.44
N ALA A 16 -12.88 -28.83 -18.73
CA ALA A 16 -13.83 -28.19 -17.81
C ALA A 16 -13.22 -27.79 -16.45
N SER A 17 -11.99 -28.22 -16.15
CA SER A 17 -11.36 -28.04 -14.83
C SER A 17 -10.44 -26.81 -14.72
N ALA A 18 -10.37 -25.97 -15.76
CA ALA A 18 -9.65 -24.70 -15.72
C ALA A 18 -10.61 -23.51 -15.76
N THR A 19 -11.61 -23.49 -14.88
CA THR A 19 -12.28 -22.23 -14.56
C THR A 19 -11.29 -21.38 -13.77
N ILE A 20 -10.71 -20.37 -14.42
CA ILE A 20 -10.07 -19.27 -13.70
C ILE A 20 -11.20 -18.61 -12.89
N ASN A 21 -11.34 -18.99 -11.63
CA ASN A 21 -12.24 -18.32 -10.69
C ASN A 21 -11.66 -16.93 -10.42
N VAL A 22 -11.86 -16.01 -11.35
CA VAL A 22 -11.61 -14.60 -11.12
C VAL A 22 -12.55 -14.19 -10.00
N SER A 23 -12.02 -13.98 -8.80
CA SER A 23 -12.81 -13.49 -7.67
C SER A 23 -13.60 -12.26 -8.12
N ALA A 24 -14.91 -12.26 -7.88
CA ALA A 24 -15.75 -11.11 -8.13
C ALA A 24 -15.24 -9.90 -7.33
N TRP A 25 -15.41 -8.71 -7.90
CA TRP A 25 -15.12 -7.46 -7.20
C TRP A 25 -16.11 -7.25 -6.05
N LYS A 26 -15.58 -7.02 -4.86
CA LYS A 26 -16.30 -6.66 -3.64
C LYS A 26 -16.16 -5.16 -3.39
N GLN A 27 -17.12 -4.60 -2.65
CA GLN A 27 -17.09 -3.20 -2.25
C GLN A 27 -16.40 -3.05 -0.90
N GLY A 28 -15.61 -1.99 -0.75
CA GLY A 28 -14.87 -1.70 0.46
C GLY A 28 -14.59 -0.21 0.61
N ARG A 29 -13.82 0.13 1.64
CA ARG A 29 -13.17 1.44 1.76
C ARG A 29 -11.68 1.29 2.03
N ALA A 30 -10.92 2.30 1.64
CA ALA A 30 -9.51 2.41 1.99
C ALA A 30 -9.20 3.71 2.70
N THR A 31 -8.33 3.64 3.71
CA THR A 31 -7.59 4.78 4.28
C THR A 31 -6.10 4.59 4.02
N PHE A 32 -5.23 5.36 4.68
CA PHE A 32 -3.80 5.15 4.59
C PHE A 32 -3.03 5.37 5.90
N TYR A 33 -1.85 4.75 5.97
CA TYR A 33 -0.84 4.93 7.00
C TYR A 33 0.58 4.94 6.39
N GLY A 34 1.61 5.20 7.20
CA GLY A 34 3.00 5.23 6.73
C GLY A 34 3.57 6.60 6.44
N ASN A 35 2.82 7.68 6.70
CA ASN A 35 3.33 9.05 6.58
C ASN A 35 3.92 9.54 7.92
N GLU A 36 5.22 9.84 7.93
CA GLU A 36 5.85 10.53 9.06
C GLU A 36 5.28 11.96 9.22
N PRO A 37 5.25 12.52 10.45
CA PRO A 37 5.83 12.03 11.71
C PRO A 37 4.88 11.17 12.57
N TRP A 38 3.81 10.60 12.01
CA TRP A 38 2.66 10.13 12.79
C TRP A 38 2.74 8.70 13.38
N TYR A 39 3.92 8.17 13.71
CA TYR A 39 4.12 6.91 14.47
C TYR A 39 3.60 5.59 13.85
N TRP A 40 3.03 5.58 12.63
CA TRP A 40 2.48 4.35 12.02
C TRP A 40 3.33 3.86 10.84
N SER A 41 4.43 3.21 11.17
CA SER A 41 5.37 2.63 10.20
C SER A 41 4.73 1.53 9.35
N ILE A 42 4.99 1.51 8.04
CA ILE A 42 4.64 0.37 7.18
C ILE A 42 5.59 -0.83 7.34
N HIS A 43 6.68 -0.66 8.09
CA HIS A 43 7.76 -1.64 8.19
C HIS A 43 7.62 -2.60 9.38
N HIS A 44 6.75 -2.32 10.33
CA HIS A 44 6.66 -3.09 11.57
C HIS A 44 5.24 -3.61 11.81
N GLY A 45 4.65 -4.20 10.77
CA GLY A 45 3.30 -4.75 10.84
C GLY A 45 3.20 -6.06 11.64
N SER A 46 1.98 -6.34 12.11
CA SER A 46 1.61 -7.50 12.95
C SER A 46 1.96 -8.86 12.34
N CYS A 47 2.11 -8.96 11.01
CA CYS A 47 2.51 -10.20 10.34
C CYS A 47 4.00 -10.55 10.51
N GLY A 48 4.82 -9.66 11.08
CA GLY A 48 6.21 -9.98 11.45
C GLY A 48 7.21 -10.06 10.29
N TYR A 49 6.87 -9.48 9.13
CA TYR A 49 7.77 -9.48 7.96
C TYR A 49 8.98 -8.53 8.08
N GLY A 50 9.00 -7.66 9.09
CA GLY A 50 10.03 -6.64 9.25
C GLY A 50 10.02 -5.62 8.09
N TYR A 51 11.17 -5.01 7.82
CA TYR A 51 11.28 -3.96 6.81
C TYR A 51 10.72 -4.39 5.45
N GLN A 52 9.80 -3.58 4.96
CA GLN A 52 9.24 -3.74 3.62
C GLN A 52 10.20 -3.12 2.61
N TRP A 53 10.60 -3.91 1.63
CA TRP A 53 11.55 -3.49 0.63
C TRP A 53 10.84 -3.22 -0.71
N PRO A 54 11.12 -2.09 -1.38
CA PRO A 54 10.39 -1.68 -2.58
C PRO A 54 10.56 -2.63 -3.78
N ASP A 55 11.62 -3.44 -3.77
CA ASP A 55 11.99 -4.41 -4.80
C ASP A 55 11.56 -5.85 -4.50
N GLN A 56 10.86 -6.10 -3.39
CA GLN A 56 10.43 -7.44 -2.99
C GLN A 56 8.90 -7.55 -2.99
N ASN A 57 8.37 -8.65 -3.52
CA ASN A 57 6.92 -8.92 -3.55
C ASN A 57 6.15 -7.75 -4.20
N THR A 58 5.17 -7.18 -3.49
CA THR A 58 4.42 -5.99 -3.92
C THR A 58 5.14 -4.68 -3.57
N GLY A 59 6.37 -4.73 -3.07
CA GLY A 59 7.14 -3.57 -2.66
C GLY A 59 6.53 -2.88 -1.45
N TRP A 60 6.32 -1.56 -1.58
CA TRP A 60 5.55 -0.78 -0.61
C TRP A 60 4.05 -0.75 -0.92
N ASP A 61 3.57 -1.48 -1.92
CA ASP A 61 2.14 -1.66 -2.11
C ASP A 61 1.63 -2.72 -1.13
N ILE A 62 1.31 -2.28 0.08
CA ILE A 62 0.87 -3.14 1.19
C ILE A 62 -0.36 -2.54 1.87
N ALA A 63 -1.01 -3.34 2.70
CA ALA A 63 -2.13 -2.89 3.52
C ALA A 63 -2.17 -3.59 4.89
N ALA A 64 -2.71 -2.88 5.87
CA ALA A 64 -3.23 -3.46 7.09
C ALA A 64 -4.69 -3.87 6.85
N LEU A 65 -5.01 -5.15 7.04
CA LEU A 65 -6.37 -5.63 6.86
C LEU A 65 -7.15 -5.48 8.17
N SER A 66 -8.40 -5.02 8.11
CA SER A 66 -9.26 -4.96 9.27
C SER A 66 -9.43 -6.33 9.94
N ASP A 67 -9.37 -6.39 11.27
CA ASP A 67 -9.65 -7.60 12.04
C ASP A 67 -11.15 -7.99 12.04
N ALA A 68 -12.03 -7.10 11.59
CA ALA A 68 -13.43 -7.39 11.29
C ALA A 68 -13.65 -7.92 9.86
N HIS A 69 -12.63 -7.88 9.00
CA HIS A 69 -12.74 -8.35 7.62
C HIS A 69 -13.02 -9.88 7.59
N PRO A 70 -13.95 -10.38 6.77
CA PRO A 70 -14.29 -11.82 6.72
C PRO A 70 -13.08 -12.72 6.41
N GLU A 71 -12.13 -12.20 5.64
CA GLU A 71 -10.91 -12.91 5.24
C GLU A 71 -9.70 -12.60 6.14
N TYR A 72 -9.89 -11.94 7.30
CA TYR A 72 -8.78 -11.55 8.17
C TYR A 72 -7.95 -12.74 8.67
N ARG A 73 -8.61 -13.83 9.07
CA ARG A 73 -7.92 -15.03 9.57
C ARG A 73 -7.10 -15.67 8.45
N GLY A 74 -5.77 -15.74 8.65
CA GLY A 74 -4.85 -16.28 7.64
C GLY A 74 -4.55 -15.31 6.50
N SER A 75 -4.83 -14.02 6.67
CA SER A 75 -4.60 -13.00 5.63
C SER A 75 -3.14 -12.61 5.44
N CYS A 76 -2.26 -12.78 6.44
CA CYS A 76 -0.86 -12.40 6.33
C CYS A 76 -0.20 -13.00 5.07
N GLY A 77 0.37 -12.14 4.23
CA GLY A 77 0.98 -12.52 2.96
C GLY A 77 0.01 -12.71 1.79
N GLY A 78 -1.31 -12.70 2.04
CA GLY A 78 -2.33 -12.69 1.00
C GLY A 78 -2.32 -11.37 0.22
N CYS A 79 -2.76 -11.42 -1.04
CA CYS A 79 -2.78 -10.27 -1.92
C CYS A 79 -4.17 -9.93 -2.45
N TYR A 80 -4.39 -8.64 -2.64
CA TYR A 80 -5.65 -8.08 -3.10
C TYR A 80 -5.40 -7.08 -4.22
N GLU A 81 -6.18 -7.20 -5.29
CA GLU A 81 -6.27 -6.15 -6.30
C GLU A 81 -7.32 -5.13 -5.85
N ILE A 82 -6.93 -3.86 -5.80
CA ILE A 82 -7.76 -2.76 -5.28
C ILE A 82 -7.80 -1.63 -6.30
N LYS A 83 -9.00 -1.10 -6.58
CA LYS A 83 -9.18 0.12 -7.39
C LYS A 83 -10.13 1.10 -6.71
N CYS A 84 -9.92 2.39 -6.95
CA CYS A 84 -10.79 3.43 -6.43
C CYS A 84 -12.15 3.42 -7.13
N GLN A 85 -13.21 3.70 -6.38
CA GLN A 85 -14.55 3.90 -6.92
C GLN A 85 -14.98 5.36 -6.68
N SER A 86 -15.59 5.99 -7.69
CA SER A 86 -16.18 7.31 -7.54
C SER A 86 -17.62 7.16 -7.04
N SER A 87 -17.80 7.20 -5.73
CA SER A 87 -19.10 7.14 -5.06
C SER A 87 -19.03 7.84 -3.70
N ASP A 88 -20.15 7.95 -3.00
CA ASP A 88 -20.11 8.33 -1.59
C ASP A 88 -19.66 7.14 -0.72
N ILE A 89 -19.14 7.42 0.48
CA ILE A 89 -18.77 6.40 1.46
C ILE A 89 -19.23 6.79 2.86
N LYS A 90 -19.72 5.80 3.62
CA LYS A 90 -20.05 5.99 5.03
C LYS A 90 -18.82 5.95 5.91
N ASP A 91 -18.83 6.81 6.91
CA ASP A 91 -17.73 6.93 7.85
C ASP A 91 -17.80 5.96 9.05
N GLY A 92 -18.69 4.98 9.05
CA GLY A 92 -18.90 4.08 10.20
C GLY A 92 -19.62 4.72 11.41
N TYR A 93 -19.79 6.04 11.45
CA TYR A 93 -20.55 6.80 12.48
C TYR A 93 -21.82 7.46 11.93
N GLY A 94 -22.21 7.12 10.71
CA GLY A 94 -23.46 7.55 10.09
C GLY A 94 -23.35 8.78 9.21
N GLN A 95 -22.16 9.38 9.07
CA GLN A 95 -21.93 10.43 8.08
C GLN A 95 -21.71 9.82 6.70
N ASN A 96 -22.27 10.46 5.68
CA ASN A 96 -22.01 10.13 4.30
C ASN A 96 -21.03 11.13 3.70
N LEU A 97 -19.89 10.65 3.20
CA LEU A 97 -18.81 11.46 2.67
C LEU A 97 -18.83 11.39 1.15
N ASN A 98 -19.05 12.53 0.49
CA ASN A 98 -18.97 12.62 -0.96
C ASN A 98 -17.52 12.40 -1.42
N ARG A 99 -17.29 11.36 -2.23
CA ARG A 99 -16.00 11.05 -2.86
C ARG A 99 -16.11 10.95 -4.38
N ASN A 100 -17.12 11.59 -4.95
CA ASN A 100 -17.19 11.77 -6.40
C ASN A 100 -16.01 12.64 -6.86
N GLY A 101 -15.22 12.11 -7.79
CA GLY A 101 -13.97 12.75 -8.25
C GLY A 101 -12.76 12.53 -7.33
N ALA A 102 -12.83 11.62 -6.36
CA ALA A 102 -11.66 11.28 -5.55
C ALA A 102 -10.62 10.46 -6.33
N CYS A 103 -11.07 9.56 -7.20
CA CYS A 103 -10.19 8.68 -7.95
C CYS A 103 -9.36 9.45 -8.98
N ARG A 104 -8.06 9.13 -9.05
CA ARG A 104 -7.21 9.56 -10.18
C ARG A 104 -7.65 8.91 -11.47
N ASP A 105 -7.87 7.59 -11.41
CA ASP A 105 -8.43 6.78 -12.49
C ASP A 105 -9.18 5.59 -11.86
N GLY A 106 -10.50 5.53 -12.05
CA GLY A 106 -11.34 4.44 -11.52
C GLY A 106 -11.21 3.11 -12.25
N SER A 107 -10.49 3.08 -13.39
CA SER A 107 -10.21 1.86 -14.15
C SER A 107 -8.85 1.23 -13.79
N SER A 108 -7.96 2.00 -13.17
CA SER A 108 -6.64 1.55 -12.72
C SER A 108 -6.69 0.88 -11.33
N SER A 109 -5.88 -0.16 -11.11
CA SER A 109 -5.80 -0.88 -9.84
C SER A 109 -4.36 -1.09 -9.36
N VAL A 110 -4.21 -1.36 -8.06
CA VAL A 110 -2.94 -1.72 -7.41
C VAL A 110 -3.09 -3.07 -6.73
N ILE A 111 -2.03 -3.88 -6.73
CA ILE A 111 -1.97 -5.11 -5.93
C ILE A 111 -1.31 -4.77 -4.61
N VAL A 112 -2.01 -5.00 -3.51
CA VAL A 112 -1.44 -4.89 -2.17
C VAL A 112 -1.27 -6.25 -1.52
N ARG A 113 -0.21 -6.40 -0.73
CA ARG A 113 -0.01 -7.53 0.18
C ARG A 113 -0.44 -7.16 1.59
N THR A 114 -1.16 -8.04 2.26
CA THR A 114 -1.48 -7.87 3.69
C THR A 114 -0.25 -8.14 4.54
N THR A 115 0.20 -7.12 5.27
CA THR A 115 1.41 -7.17 6.11
C THR A 115 1.15 -6.77 7.56
N ASP A 116 -0.05 -6.29 7.85
CA ASP A 116 -0.40 -5.74 9.14
C ASP A 116 -1.91 -5.89 9.42
N THR A 117 -2.33 -5.49 10.62
CA THR A 117 -3.70 -5.50 11.09
C THR A 117 -4.18 -4.06 11.31
N CYS A 118 -5.39 -3.75 10.88
CA CYS A 118 -6.14 -2.56 11.32
C CYS A 118 -7.13 -3.01 12.41
N PRO A 119 -6.79 -2.96 13.71
CA PRO A 119 -7.64 -3.54 14.73
C PRO A 119 -8.85 -2.66 15.03
N CYS A 120 -10.03 -3.25 15.20
CA CYS A 120 -11.25 -2.54 15.62
C CYS A 120 -11.08 -1.85 16.98
N GLN A 121 -10.30 -2.46 17.87
CA GLN A 121 -10.01 -1.95 19.20
C GLN A 121 -8.53 -1.64 19.33
N TYR A 122 -8.20 -0.35 19.33
CA TYR A 122 -6.83 0.11 19.53
C TYR A 122 -6.81 1.25 20.54
N GLN A 123 -6.20 1.03 21.70
CA GLN A 123 -6.35 1.93 22.85
C GLN A 123 -5.89 3.37 22.55
N ASN A 124 -4.79 3.54 21.82
CA ASN A 124 -4.22 4.86 21.54
C ASN A 124 -4.89 5.58 20.35
N ASN A 125 -5.82 4.93 19.64
CA ASN A 125 -6.52 5.52 18.50
C ASN A 125 -7.98 5.00 18.39
N TYR A 126 -8.61 4.76 19.54
CA TYR A 126 -9.86 3.99 19.63
C TYR A 126 -10.96 4.55 18.72
N TYR A 127 -11.16 5.86 18.74
CA TYR A 127 -12.22 6.49 17.95
C TYR A 127 -11.99 6.40 16.44
N SER A 128 -10.75 6.50 15.96
CA SER A 128 -10.44 6.38 14.54
C SER A 128 -10.54 4.93 14.08
N ASN A 129 -9.97 4.00 14.85
CA ASN A 129 -10.01 2.57 14.52
C ASN A 129 -11.44 2.03 14.53
N LYS A 130 -12.26 2.44 15.50
CA LYS A 130 -13.68 2.08 15.51
C LYS A 130 -14.46 2.70 14.35
N ARG A 131 -14.03 3.86 13.84
CA ARG A 131 -14.65 4.53 12.69
C ARG A 131 -14.31 3.84 11.37
N TRP A 132 -13.04 3.46 11.19
CA TRP A 132 -12.51 3.00 9.89
C TRP A 132 -12.18 1.51 9.83
N CYS A 133 -11.45 0.97 10.80
CA CYS A 133 -11.14 -0.47 10.86
C CYS A 133 -12.38 -1.29 11.21
N CYS A 134 -13.23 -0.77 12.09
CA CYS A 134 -14.50 -1.40 12.46
C CYS A 134 -15.65 -0.80 11.65
N GLY A 135 -16.74 -1.55 11.54
CA GLY A 135 -18.02 -0.98 11.15
C GLY A 135 -18.79 -1.80 10.12
N ASP A 136 -19.33 -1.09 9.16
CA ASP A 136 -20.40 -1.50 8.24
C ASP A 136 -19.89 -2.04 6.89
N ILE A 137 -18.59 -1.90 6.61
CA ILE A 137 -17.99 -2.29 5.34
C ILE A 137 -16.55 -2.76 5.52
N ASP A 138 -16.11 -3.64 4.63
CA ASP A 138 -14.73 -4.10 4.55
C ASP A 138 -13.75 -2.93 4.37
N HIS A 139 -12.63 -3.01 5.10
CA HIS A 139 -11.65 -1.92 5.17
C HIS A 139 -10.21 -2.40 4.99
N PHE A 140 -9.47 -1.62 4.19
CA PHE A 140 -8.03 -1.73 3.97
C PHE A 140 -7.35 -0.43 4.40
N ASP A 141 -6.44 -0.49 5.38
CA ASP A 141 -5.58 0.66 5.68
C ASP A 141 -4.31 0.53 4.85
N MET A 142 -4.25 1.23 3.72
CA MET A 142 -3.22 1.02 2.72
C MET A 142 -1.94 1.79 3.07
N SER A 143 -0.79 1.34 2.58
CA SER A 143 0.40 2.19 2.64
C SER A 143 0.14 3.52 1.92
N VAL A 144 0.77 4.59 2.39
CA VAL A 144 0.65 5.92 1.76
C VAL A 144 1.10 5.89 0.29
N TRP A 145 2.02 5.00 -0.08
CA TRP A 145 2.46 4.79 -1.46
C TRP A 145 1.37 4.14 -2.33
N ALA A 146 0.68 3.11 -1.82
CA ALA A 146 -0.39 2.46 -2.55
C ALA A 146 -1.61 3.36 -2.68
N PHE A 147 -1.99 4.05 -1.61
CA PHE A 147 -3.13 4.95 -1.57
C PHE A 147 -3.01 6.10 -2.57
N GLN A 148 -1.82 6.71 -2.66
CA GLN A 148 -1.56 7.82 -3.56
C GLN A 148 -1.64 7.44 -5.05
N LYS A 149 -1.39 6.18 -5.40
CA LYS A 149 -1.59 5.69 -6.77
C LYS A 149 -3.07 5.72 -7.17
N LEU A 150 -3.99 5.55 -6.21
CA LEU A 150 -5.43 5.53 -6.44
C LEU A 150 -6.08 6.91 -6.32
N THR A 151 -5.58 7.77 -5.43
CA THR A 151 -6.23 9.04 -5.06
C THR A 151 -5.23 10.09 -4.53
N ASP A 152 -5.72 11.28 -4.22
CA ASP A 152 -5.01 12.31 -3.46
C ASP A 152 -5.22 12.07 -1.94
N MET A 153 -4.16 12.15 -1.14
CA MET A 153 -4.21 11.96 0.32
C MET A 153 -5.22 12.88 1.02
N LYS A 154 -5.51 14.06 0.46
CA LYS A 154 -6.47 15.01 1.04
C LYS A 154 -7.86 14.41 1.26
N TRP A 155 -8.22 13.35 0.56
CA TRP A 155 -9.51 12.68 0.71
C TRP A 155 -9.62 11.87 2.00
N GLY A 156 -8.49 11.43 2.56
CA GLY A 156 -8.38 10.66 3.82
C GLY A 156 -8.89 9.22 3.72
N VAL A 157 -10.09 9.05 3.16
CA VAL A 157 -10.79 7.79 2.92
C VAL A 157 -11.42 7.82 1.53
N ILE A 158 -11.39 6.70 0.83
CA ILE A 158 -12.06 6.52 -0.47
C ILE A 158 -12.87 5.22 -0.50
N PRO A 159 -13.98 5.17 -1.24
CA PRO A 159 -14.60 3.91 -1.61
C PRO A 159 -13.71 3.17 -2.61
N ILE A 160 -13.65 1.85 -2.49
CA ILE A 160 -12.85 0.99 -3.34
C ILE A 160 -13.65 -0.22 -3.79
N GLN A 161 -13.24 -0.79 -4.91
CA GLN A 161 -13.52 -2.17 -5.24
C GLN A 161 -12.26 -3.00 -5.01
N TYR A 162 -12.42 -4.20 -4.45
CA TYR A 162 -11.30 -5.11 -4.22
C TYR A 162 -11.64 -6.56 -4.56
N ARG A 163 -10.61 -7.38 -4.80
CA ARG A 163 -10.73 -8.83 -4.93
C ARG A 163 -9.44 -9.52 -4.54
N ARG A 164 -9.53 -10.74 -4.01
CA ARG A 164 -8.34 -11.55 -3.69
C ARG A 164 -7.70 -12.06 -4.98
N VAL A 165 -6.37 -12.02 -5.06
CA VAL A 165 -5.59 -12.45 -6.23
C VAL A 165 -4.30 -13.15 -5.81
N ASP A 166 -3.68 -13.86 -6.74
CA ASP A 166 -2.31 -14.32 -6.58
C ASP A 166 -1.35 -13.12 -6.50
N CYS A 167 -0.38 -13.16 -5.58
CA CYS A 167 0.56 -12.05 -5.38
C CYS A 167 1.44 -11.73 -6.60
N GLY A 168 1.59 -12.68 -7.54
CA GLY A 168 2.31 -12.46 -8.80
C GLY A 168 1.47 -11.80 -9.89
N LYS A 169 0.15 -11.63 -9.70
CA LYS A 169 -0.73 -11.00 -10.69
C LYS A 169 -0.29 -9.57 -10.96
N GLN A 170 -0.30 -9.18 -12.23
CA GLN A 170 -0.24 -7.78 -12.62
C GLN A 170 -1.64 -7.27 -12.96
N PRO A 171 -2.01 -6.07 -12.51
CA PRO A 171 -3.21 -5.38 -12.97
C PRO A 171 -3.25 -5.29 -14.48
N ASP A 172 -4.45 -5.40 -15.06
CA ASP A 172 -4.63 -5.19 -16.49
C ASP A 172 -4.42 -3.70 -16.85
N ASN A 173 -4.88 -2.80 -15.97
CA ASN A 173 -4.52 -1.38 -15.95
C ASN A 173 -3.90 -1.03 -14.59
N LYS A 174 -2.57 -0.88 -14.56
CA LYS A 174 -1.81 -0.67 -13.31
C LYS A 174 -1.83 0.79 -12.90
N ALA A 175 -2.36 1.06 -11.71
CA ALA A 175 -2.29 2.36 -11.08
C ALA A 175 -0.83 2.78 -10.87
N TYR A 176 -0.52 3.99 -11.30
CA TYR A 176 0.81 4.56 -11.21
C TYR A 176 0.72 6.04 -10.84
N LEU A 177 1.63 6.47 -9.99
CA LEU A 177 1.87 7.88 -9.71
C LEU A 177 3.38 8.08 -9.75
N ASN A 178 3.83 9.19 -10.34
CA ASN A 178 5.25 9.50 -10.35
C ASN A 178 5.70 9.84 -8.92
N TYR A 179 6.86 9.33 -8.51
CA TYR A 179 7.42 9.59 -7.19
C TYR A 179 7.66 11.07 -6.90
N ASP A 180 7.96 11.88 -7.91
CA ASP A 180 8.06 13.35 -7.78
C ASP A 180 6.73 13.99 -7.32
N GLN A 181 5.61 13.26 -7.40
CA GLN A 181 4.27 13.68 -6.98
C GLN A 181 3.81 13.01 -5.68
N MET A 182 4.57 12.05 -5.15
CA MET A 182 4.21 11.32 -3.93
C MET A 182 4.67 12.08 -2.70
N PHE A 183 3.78 12.20 -1.71
CA PHE A 183 4.19 12.40 -0.34
C PHE A 183 5.00 11.18 0.10
N PRO A 184 6.24 11.36 0.57
CA PRO A 184 7.09 10.27 0.97
C PRO A 184 6.67 9.75 2.35
N GLY A 185 6.69 8.44 2.53
CA GLY A 185 6.57 7.83 3.85
C GLY A 185 7.93 7.43 4.42
N GLU A 186 7.91 6.67 5.51
CA GLU A 186 9.11 6.13 6.15
C GLU A 186 9.91 5.22 5.21
N PHE A 187 11.24 5.25 5.36
CA PHE A 187 12.15 4.38 4.63
C PHE A 187 12.85 3.39 5.58
N PRO A 188 13.11 2.16 5.11
CA PRO A 188 13.85 1.20 5.90
C PRO A 188 15.33 1.65 6.07
N PRO A 189 15.93 1.43 7.25
CA PRO A 189 17.27 1.87 7.54
C PRO A 189 18.32 1.07 6.78
N LYS A 190 19.33 1.78 6.28
CA LYS A 190 20.41 1.18 5.48
C LYS A 190 21.22 0.13 6.24
N SER A 191 21.45 0.34 7.54
CA SER A 191 22.18 -0.61 8.39
C SER A 191 21.48 -1.98 8.49
N GLN A 192 20.15 -2.02 8.35
CA GLN A 192 19.37 -3.26 8.42
C GLN A 192 19.06 -3.85 7.04
N ALA A 193 19.58 -3.27 5.95
CA ALA A 193 19.52 -3.87 4.61
C ALA A 193 20.39 -5.15 4.50
N GLY A 194 21.21 -5.45 5.50
CA GLY A 194 22.09 -6.62 5.52
C GLY A 194 23.15 -6.58 4.41
N ASN A 195 23.41 -7.72 3.77
CA ASN A 195 24.35 -7.85 2.65
C ASN A 195 23.78 -7.41 1.29
N ARG A 196 22.63 -6.73 1.27
CA ARG A 196 22.07 -6.19 0.04
C ARG A 196 22.95 -5.05 -0.49
N GLY A 197 23.92 -5.41 -1.33
CA GLY A 197 24.87 -4.47 -1.96
C GLY A 197 24.22 -3.51 -2.96
N ASP A 198 22.95 -3.72 -3.29
CA ASP A 198 22.15 -2.98 -4.26
C ASP A 198 21.08 -2.08 -3.61
N PHE A 199 21.21 -1.81 -2.31
CA PHE A 199 20.21 -1.08 -1.54
C PHE A 199 20.15 0.40 -1.92
N ASP A 200 19.31 0.67 -2.92
CA ASP A 200 19.08 1.96 -3.53
C ASP A 200 17.57 2.21 -3.54
N TRP A 201 16.98 2.55 -2.38
CA TRP A 201 15.62 3.08 -2.39
C TRP A 201 15.57 4.53 -2.90
N TYR A 202 16.70 5.23 -2.94
CA TYR A 202 16.76 6.62 -3.39
C TYR A 202 16.50 6.75 -4.90
N LYS A 203 16.74 5.70 -5.70
CA LYS A 203 16.33 5.64 -7.12
C LYS A 203 14.82 5.78 -7.30
N TYR A 204 14.04 5.40 -6.29
CA TYR A 204 12.60 5.60 -6.32
C TYR A 204 12.23 7.02 -5.90
N PHE A 205 13.03 7.74 -5.12
CA PHE A 205 12.70 9.08 -4.62
C PHE A 205 13.82 10.08 -4.88
N PRO A 206 14.25 10.28 -6.13
CA PRO A 206 15.51 10.97 -6.44
C PRO A 206 15.52 12.47 -6.14
N LYS A 207 14.37 13.09 -5.85
CA LYS A 207 14.22 14.55 -5.67
C LYS A 207 13.40 14.94 -4.43
N GLY A 208 12.99 14.00 -3.58
CA GLY A 208 12.00 14.36 -2.57
C GLY A 208 11.72 13.29 -1.52
N GLY A 209 11.94 13.68 -0.27
CA GLY A 209 11.41 13.03 0.93
C GLY A 209 12.26 13.26 2.14
N TYR A 210 11.68 13.05 3.32
CA TYR A 210 12.44 13.09 4.56
C TYR A 210 12.92 11.67 4.87
N LEU A 211 14.22 11.55 5.01
CA LEU A 211 14.91 10.37 5.45
C LEU A 211 15.31 10.56 6.90
N ASN A 212 15.20 9.49 7.66
CA ASN A 212 15.84 9.48 8.95
C ASN A 212 17.37 9.52 8.80
N SER A 213 17.98 10.64 9.15
CA SER A 213 19.45 10.86 9.13
C SER A 213 20.21 9.92 10.05
N LYS A 214 19.54 9.29 11.02
CA LYS A 214 20.07 8.29 11.95
C LYS A 214 19.64 6.86 11.66
N ALA A 215 19.27 6.55 10.42
CA ALA A 215 18.99 5.17 10.01
C ALA A 215 17.95 4.46 10.90
N GLY A 216 16.75 5.02 10.98
CA GLY A 216 15.53 4.28 11.32
C GLY A 216 15.09 4.29 12.79
N ASP A 217 15.64 5.16 13.66
CA ASP A 217 15.17 5.32 15.05
C ASP A 217 14.10 6.43 15.25
N GLY A 218 13.54 6.95 14.17
CA GLY A 218 12.67 8.12 14.12
C GLY A 218 13.31 9.49 14.43
N SER A 219 14.60 9.58 14.78
CA SER A 219 15.22 10.83 15.22
C SER A 219 16.12 11.50 14.16
N GLY A 220 15.85 12.78 13.87
CA GLY A 220 16.63 13.60 12.94
C GLY A 220 16.28 13.34 11.47
N MET A 221 15.20 13.94 10.97
CA MET A 221 14.81 13.83 9.56
C MET A 221 15.65 14.79 8.70
N VAL A 222 16.19 14.32 7.57
CA VAL A 222 16.92 15.10 6.55
C VAL A 222 16.27 14.89 5.20
N SER A 223 16.34 15.84 4.28
CA SER A 223 15.82 15.61 2.93
C SER A 223 16.62 14.51 2.18
N VAL A 224 16.03 13.85 1.17
CA VAL A 224 16.76 12.94 0.26
C VAL A 224 17.98 13.65 -0.32
N ASP A 225 17.82 14.90 -0.79
CA ASP A 225 18.91 15.68 -1.36
C ASP A 225 20.03 15.93 -0.35
N GLU A 226 19.67 16.27 0.89
CA GLU A 226 20.62 16.43 1.98
C GLU A 226 21.36 15.14 2.30
N PHE A 227 20.66 14.00 2.32
CA PHE A 227 21.28 12.68 2.52
C PHE A 227 22.21 12.29 1.37
N LEU A 228 21.82 12.52 0.12
CA LEU A 228 22.66 12.28 -1.06
C LEU A 228 23.92 13.14 -1.03
N ARG A 229 23.80 14.39 -0.56
CA ARG A 229 24.94 15.28 -0.32
C ARG A 229 25.85 14.75 0.81
N MET A 230 25.28 14.31 1.93
CA MET A 230 26.03 13.74 3.07
C MET A 230 26.78 12.45 2.70
N THR A 231 26.23 11.65 1.78
CA THR A 231 26.82 10.36 1.37
C THR A 231 27.76 10.44 0.16
N GLY A 232 28.03 11.64 -0.36
CA GLY A 232 28.91 11.85 -1.51
C GLY A 232 28.35 11.30 -2.84
N ARG A 233 27.04 11.06 -2.91
CA ARG A 233 26.33 10.54 -4.09
C ARG A 233 25.52 11.61 -4.84
N GLY A 234 25.42 12.82 -4.29
CA GLY A 234 24.84 13.97 -4.97
C GLY A 234 25.77 14.49 -6.08
N GLY A 235 25.39 14.30 -7.34
CA GLY A 235 26.08 14.93 -8.45
C GLY A 235 26.00 16.45 -8.35
N SER A 236 27.14 17.13 -8.53
CA SER A 236 27.22 18.60 -8.59
C SER A 236 26.16 19.17 -9.54
N ARG A 237 25.13 19.78 -8.98
CA ARG A 237 24.40 20.88 -9.62
C ARG A 237 24.47 22.06 -8.67
N GLY A 238 25.37 22.98 -9.02
CA GLY A 238 25.50 24.26 -8.32
C GLY A 238 24.23 25.09 -8.46
N GLY A 239 24.02 25.95 -7.48
CA GLY A 239 23.00 27.01 -7.51
C GLY A 239 22.24 27.10 -6.21
N ASP A 240 22.70 27.99 -5.33
CA ASP A 240 22.00 28.67 -4.25
C ASP A 240 20.56 28.24 -3.93
N SER A 241 20.35 27.77 -2.70
CA SER A 241 19.30 28.35 -1.86
C SER A 241 19.60 28.15 -0.38
N GLN A 242 19.52 29.25 0.36
CA GLN A 242 19.61 29.25 1.81
C GLN A 242 18.44 28.45 2.39
N ALA A 243 18.72 27.37 3.11
CA ALA A 243 17.75 26.73 3.98
C ALA A 243 17.67 27.51 5.30
N GLN A 244 16.74 28.46 5.36
CA GLN A 244 16.17 28.92 6.62
C GLN A 244 15.12 27.92 7.13
N PHE A 245 14.95 27.93 8.46
CA PHE A 245 13.89 27.35 9.30
C PHE A 245 14.07 25.87 9.71
N GLY A 246 13.88 25.51 10.98
CA GLY A 246 13.47 26.28 12.14
C GLY A 246 13.38 25.39 13.37
N LYS A 247 13.77 25.93 14.53
CA LYS A 247 13.53 25.33 15.84
C LYS A 247 12.02 25.27 16.11
N LYS A 248 11.50 24.10 16.46
CA LYS A 248 10.73 23.81 17.69
C LYS A 248 10.35 22.34 17.75
#